data_AF-A0A4Q6G3N5-F1
#
_entry.id   AF-A0A4Q6G3N5-F1
#
_cell.length_a   1.000
_cell.length_b   1.000
_cell.length_c   1.000
_cell.angle_alpha   90.00
_cell.angle_beta   90.00
_cell.angle_gamma   90.00
#
_symmetry.space_group_name_H-M   'P 1'
#
loop_
_entity.id
_entity.type
_entity.pdbx_description
1 polymer ?
#
loop_
_entity_poly.entity_id
_entity_poly.type
_entity_poly.pdbx_seq_one_letter_code
_entity_poly.pdbx_strand_id
1 'polypeptide(L)'
;MSYADRDRYGMYKNTRSTGPGPALMGAETLIGDSVVNVQEEDLGDIKEIMLDMQTGQVAYAVLAFGGFLGMGEKLFAVPWQALHLDTANKRMVLNVDKERLKTAPGFDKDAWPDMSDMGWASGIHSFYGTDPQRSGAPTMGPGSTMAGMSGGVGAGSAMGSGMGSSMGAGSAGGTGGGAGSS
;
A
#
# COMPACT_ATOMS: atom_id res chain seq x y z
N MET A 1 -18.00 4.82 -11.23
CA MET A 1 -18.40 5.67 -10.08
C MET A 1 -17.49 5.30 -8.93
N SER A 2 -17.00 6.28 -8.17
CA SER A 2 -16.07 6.06 -7.05
C SER A 2 -16.80 6.14 -5.70
N TYR A 3 -16.15 5.67 -4.63
CA TYR A 3 -16.66 5.80 -3.26
C TYR A 3 -17.01 7.25 -2.86
N ALA A 4 -16.30 8.24 -3.40
CA ALA A 4 -16.57 9.64 -3.13
C ALA A 4 -17.92 10.10 -3.72
N ASP A 5 -18.33 9.52 -4.86
CA ASP A 5 -19.61 9.82 -5.50
C ASP A 5 -20.77 9.11 -4.79
N ARG A 6 -20.49 8.00 -4.10
CA ARG A 6 -21.47 7.16 -3.40
C ARG A 6 -21.65 7.51 -1.91
N ASP A 7 -20.99 8.56 -1.41
CA ASP A 7 -21.14 9.03 -0.02
C ASP A 7 -22.50 9.68 0.25
N ARG A 8 -23.55 8.85 0.34
CA ARG A 8 -24.94 9.28 0.52
C ARG A 8 -25.17 10.13 1.77
N TYR A 9 -24.39 9.88 2.83
CA TYR A 9 -24.59 10.51 4.13
C TYR A 9 -23.63 11.68 4.38
N GLY A 10 -22.74 11.97 3.42
CA GLY A 10 -21.66 12.92 3.62
C GLY A 10 -20.79 12.50 4.80
N MET A 11 -20.44 11.23 4.95
CA MET A 11 -19.56 10.75 6.01
C MET A 11 -18.16 11.36 5.91
N TYR A 12 -17.75 11.79 4.72
CA TYR A 12 -16.41 12.30 4.45
C TYR A 12 -16.34 13.84 4.51
N LYS A 13 -16.85 14.48 5.59
CA LYS A 13 -16.94 15.96 5.70
C LYS A 13 -15.62 16.70 5.96
N ASN A 14 -14.49 16.01 6.05
CA ASN A 14 -13.19 16.65 6.30
C ASN A 14 -12.16 16.24 5.25
N THR A 15 -12.17 16.94 4.12
CA THR A 15 -11.13 16.88 3.08
C THR A 15 -9.84 17.64 3.47
N ARG A 16 -9.75 18.19 4.69
CA ARG A 16 -8.53 18.84 5.21
C ARG A 16 -7.45 17.85 5.68
N SER A 17 -7.64 16.55 5.45
CA SER A 17 -6.63 15.55 5.82
C SER A 17 -5.71 15.30 4.64
N THR A 18 -4.46 15.74 4.76
CA THR A 18 -3.34 15.35 3.89
C THR A 18 -2.90 13.90 4.19
N GLY A 19 -3.89 13.00 4.31
CA GLY A 19 -3.71 11.60 4.66
C GLY A 19 -4.22 10.68 3.54
N PRO A 20 -4.00 9.37 3.64
CA PRO A 20 -4.26 8.39 2.57
C PRO A 20 -5.76 8.10 2.33
N GLY A 21 -6.67 9.03 2.67
CA GLY A 21 -8.12 8.89 2.54
C GLY A 21 -8.93 9.12 3.80
N PRO A 22 -10.26 8.92 3.73
CA PRO A 22 -11.10 8.85 4.90
C PRO A 22 -10.59 7.73 5.83
N ALA A 23 -10.48 8.02 7.14
CA ALA A 23 -10.05 7.02 8.12
C ALA A 23 -11.04 5.85 8.23
N LEU A 24 -12.30 6.08 7.87
CA LEU A 24 -13.37 5.09 7.82
C LEU A 24 -14.17 5.31 6.54
N MET A 25 -14.59 4.23 5.89
CA MET A 25 -15.45 4.26 4.72
C MET A 25 -16.62 3.29 4.88
N GLY A 26 -17.78 3.68 4.37
CA GLY A 26 -18.93 2.78 4.31
C GLY A 26 -18.70 1.68 3.27
N ALA A 27 -19.02 0.44 3.61
CA ALA A 27 -18.89 -0.69 2.70
C ALA A 27 -19.66 -0.47 1.38
N GLU A 28 -20.88 0.09 1.45
CA GLU A 28 -21.69 0.45 0.27
C GLU A 28 -20.97 1.42 -0.67
N THR A 29 -20.08 2.28 -0.16
CA THR A 29 -19.33 3.20 -1.01
C THR A 29 -18.24 2.50 -1.81
N LEU A 30 -17.68 1.41 -1.29
CA LEU A 30 -16.63 0.62 -1.95
C LEU A 30 -17.20 -0.40 -2.92
N ILE A 31 -18.43 -0.88 -2.69
CA ILE A 31 -19.10 -1.80 -3.60
C ILE A 31 -19.37 -1.10 -4.93
N GLY A 32 -18.90 -1.71 -6.01
CA GLY A 32 -18.97 -1.23 -7.39
C GLY A 32 -17.85 -0.24 -7.76
N ASP A 33 -16.82 -0.09 -6.94
CA ASP A 33 -15.61 0.66 -7.30
C ASP A 33 -14.66 -0.20 -8.13
N SER A 34 -14.03 0.44 -9.12
CA SER A 34 -13.07 -0.21 -10.01
C SER A 34 -11.76 -0.50 -9.26
N VAL A 35 -11.22 -1.68 -9.54
CA VAL A 35 -9.93 -2.15 -9.07
C VAL A 35 -8.97 -2.18 -10.25
N VAL A 36 -7.81 -1.55 -10.09
CA VAL A 36 -6.75 -1.55 -11.10
C VAL A 36 -5.48 -2.19 -10.56
N ASN A 37 -4.59 -2.62 -11.45
CA ASN A 37 -3.22 -2.96 -11.04
C ASN A 37 -2.28 -1.75 -11.06
N VAL A 38 -1.02 -1.99 -10.70
CA VAL A 38 0.02 -0.94 -10.67
C VAL A 38 0.41 -0.43 -12.07
N GLN A 39 0.01 -1.15 -13.12
CA GLN A 39 0.14 -0.78 -14.52
C GLN A 39 -1.10 -0.07 -15.08
N GLU A 40 -2.04 0.31 -14.21
CA GLU A 40 -3.32 0.97 -14.53
C GLU A 40 -4.27 0.12 -15.40
N GLU A 41 -4.06 -1.20 -15.47
CA GLU A 41 -4.98 -2.10 -16.13
C GLU A 41 -6.20 -2.36 -15.25
N ASP A 42 -7.38 -2.33 -15.85
CA ASP A 42 -8.64 -2.65 -15.19
C ASP A 42 -8.72 -4.15 -14.86
N LEU A 43 -8.95 -4.42 -13.58
CA LEU A 43 -9.18 -5.73 -12.97
C LEU A 43 -10.65 -5.93 -12.56
N GLY A 44 -11.56 -5.04 -12.98
CA GLY A 44 -12.99 -5.14 -12.73
C GLY A 44 -13.42 -4.37 -11.49
N ASP A 45 -14.50 -4.81 -10.84
CA ASP A 45 -15.16 -4.04 -9.78
C ASP A 45 -15.37 -4.85 -8.50
N ILE A 46 -15.38 -4.17 -7.36
CA ILE A 46 -15.72 -4.79 -6.07
C ILE A 46 -17.21 -5.15 -6.07
N LYS A 47 -17.52 -6.44 -5.90
CA LYS A 47 -18.89 -6.96 -5.84
C LYS A 47 -19.44 -6.99 -4.42
N GLU A 48 -18.61 -7.36 -3.45
CA GLU A 48 -19.01 -7.56 -2.05
C GLU A 48 -17.81 -7.40 -1.10
N ILE A 49 -18.08 -7.08 0.17
CA ILE A 49 -17.10 -7.01 1.24
C ILE A 49 -17.43 -8.06 2.30
N MET A 50 -16.49 -8.97 2.55
CA MET A 50 -16.64 -10.05 3.52
C MET A 50 -16.06 -9.65 4.87
N LEU A 51 -16.90 -9.68 5.90
CA LEU A 51 -16.52 -9.44 7.29
C LEU A 51 -16.27 -10.76 8.01
N ASP A 52 -15.16 -10.84 8.73
CA ASP A 52 -14.92 -11.90 9.70
C ASP A 52 -15.69 -11.58 10.98
N MET A 53 -16.65 -12.44 11.32
CA MET A 53 -17.50 -12.27 12.50
C MET A 53 -16.79 -12.54 13.83
N GLN A 54 -15.65 -13.23 13.83
CA GLN A 54 -14.87 -13.48 15.04
C GLN A 54 -14.05 -12.25 15.42
N THR A 55 -13.44 -11.60 14.44
CA THR A 55 -12.54 -10.45 14.65
C THR A 55 -13.23 -9.10 14.44
N GLY A 56 -14.36 -9.06 13.74
CA GLY A 56 -15.05 -7.84 13.31
C GLY A 56 -14.32 -7.07 12.20
N GLN A 57 -13.34 -7.69 11.55
CA GLN A 57 -12.50 -7.07 10.52
C GLN A 57 -12.95 -7.48 9.11
N VAL A 58 -12.54 -6.72 8.10
CA VAL A 58 -12.73 -7.10 6.70
C VAL A 58 -11.71 -8.18 6.34
N ALA A 59 -12.19 -9.36 5.95
CA ALA A 59 -11.35 -10.46 5.51
C ALA A 59 -11.01 -10.34 4.02
N TYR A 60 -12.05 -10.19 3.19
CA TYR A 60 -11.92 -10.20 1.74
C TYR A 60 -12.77 -9.12 1.09
N ALA A 61 -12.33 -8.61 -0.06
CA ALA A 61 -13.22 -8.04 -1.06
C ALA A 61 -13.43 -9.08 -2.17
N VAL A 62 -14.67 -9.22 -2.63
CA VAL A 62 -14.99 -10.06 -3.78
C VAL A 62 -14.87 -9.22 -5.02
N LEU A 63 -13.90 -9.54 -5.87
CA LEU A 63 -13.64 -8.86 -7.14
C LEU A 63 -14.38 -9.60 -8.26
N ALA A 64 -15.24 -8.89 -8.99
CA ALA A 64 -15.81 -9.39 -10.23
C ALA A 64 -14.87 -9.03 -11.39
N PHE A 65 -14.29 -10.05 -12.03
CA PHE A 65 -13.35 -9.88 -13.12
C PHE A 65 -13.78 -10.66 -14.36
N GLY A 66 -13.76 -9.95 -15.50
CA GLY A 66 -14.16 -10.50 -16.78
C GLY A 66 -15.68 -10.56 -16.97
N GLY A 67 -16.09 -10.83 -18.21
CA GLY A 67 -17.48 -10.82 -18.65
C GLY A 67 -17.92 -9.48 -19.23
N PHE A 68 -18.82 -9.53 -20.22
CA PHE A 68 -19.52 -8.35 -20.73
C PHE A 68 -20.91 -8.36 -20.07
N LEU A 69 -21.27 -7.29 -19.36
CA LEU A 69 -22.60 -7.11 -18.76
C LEU A 69 -23.06 -8.28 -17.84
N GLY A 70 -22.15 -8.84 -17.04
CA GLY A 70 -22.46 -9.93 -16.08
C GLY A 70 -22.57 -11.33 -16.69
N MET A 71 -22.37 -11.49 -18.00
CA MET A 71 -22.23 -12.81 -18.63
C MET A 71 -20.77 -13.25 -18.64
N GLY A 72 -20.50 -14.40 -18.03
CA GLY A 72 -19.14 -14.94 -17.91
C GLY A 72 -18.27 -14.19 -16.89
N GLU A 73 -18.91 -13.47 -15.93
CA GLU A 73 -18.18 -12.88 -14.81
C GLU A 73 -17.65 -13.99 -13.90
N LYS A 74 -16.37 -13.88 -13.54
CA LYS A 74 -15.74 -14.76 -12.56
C LYS A 74 -15.41 -13.94 -11.32
N LEU A 75 -15.75 -14.48 -10.15
CA LEU A 75 -15.50 -13.83 -8.88
C LEU A 75 -14.20 -14.32 -8.27
N PHE A 76 -13.47 -13.41 -7.62
CA PHE A 76 -12.22 -13.70 -6.94
C PHE A 76 -12.27 -13.12 -5.54
N ALA A 77 -11.92 -13.93 -4.55
CA ALA A 77 -11.75 -13.43 -3.19
C ALA A 77 -10.35 -12.82 -3.07
N VAL A 78 -10.31 -11.52 -2.85
CA VAL A 78 -9.06 -10.78 -2.68
C VAL A 78 -8.91 -10.43 -1.21
N PRO A 79 -7.87 -10.91 -0.52
CA PRO A 79 -7.60 -10.53 0.86
C PRO A 79 -7.52 -9.01 0.99
N TRP A 80 -8.16 -8.45 2.02
CA TRP A 80 -8.19 -7.00 2.23
C TRP A 80 -6.77 -6.40 2.30
N GLN A 81 -5.82 -7.16 2.83
CA GLN A 81 -4.40 -6.81 2.94
C GLN A 81 -3.68 -6.66 1.58
N ALA A 82 -4.21 -7.22 0.51
CA ALA A 82 -3.65 -7.11 -0.84
C ALA A 82 -4.14 -5.86 -1.58
N LEU A 83 -5.15 -5.16 -1.02
CA LEU A 83 -5.79 -4.00 -1.62
C LEU A 83 -5.26 -2.70 -1.01
N HIS A 84 -5.09 -1.70 -1.88
CA HIS A 84 -4.61 -0.38 -1.52
C HIS A 84 -5.55 0.70 -2.03
N LEU A 85 -5.95 1.62 -1.16
CA LEU A 85 -6.75 2.77 -1.56
C LEU A 85 -5.85 3.82 -2.22
N ASP A 86 -6.04 4.07 -3.50
CA ASP A 86 -5.48 5.22 -4.21
C ASP A 86 -6.46 6.39 -4.10
N THR A 87 -6.13 7.33 -3.23
CA THR A 87 -7.01 8.47 -2.94
C THR A 87 -6.83 9.65 -3.86
N ALA A 88 -5.73 9.69 -4.61
CA ALA A 88 -5.57 10.67 -5.67
C ALA A 88 -6.56 10.37 -6.79
N ASN A 89 -6.68 9.09 -7.17
CA ASN A 89 -7.55 8.64 -8.25
C ASN A 89 -8.89 8.06 -7.79
N LYS A 90 -9.13 7.99 -6.48
CA LYS A 90 -10.35 7.49 -5.84
C LYS A 90 -10.73 6.08 -6.30
N ARG A 91 -9.76 5.17 -6.30
CA ARG A 91 -9.91 3.79 -6.78
C ARG A 91 -9.14 2.81 -5.90
N MET A 92 -9.43 1.52 -6.05
CA MET A 92 -8.68 0.48 -5.36
C MET A 92 -7.57 -0.06 -6.27
N VAL A 93 -6.41 -0.34 -5.69
CA VAL A 93 -5.25 -0.89 -6.39
C VAL A 93 -4.93 -2.26 -5.83
N LEU A 94 -4.76 -3.24 -6.71
CA LEU A 94 -4.32 -4.59 -6.41
C LEU A 94 -2.99 -4.87 -7.10
N ASN A 95 -1.94 -5.18 -6.34
CA ASN A 95 -0.62 -5.47 -6.90
C ASN A 95 -0.52 -6.89 -7.46
N VAL A 96 -1.29 -7.18 -8.51
CA VAL A 96 -1.30 -8.45 -9.23
C VAL A 96 -1.48 -8.18 -10.72
N ASP A 97 -0.63 -8.78 -11.55
CA ASP A 97 -0.76 -8.68 -13.01
C ASP A 97 -2.06 -9.32 -13.49
N LYS A 98 -2.69 -8.73 -14.52
CA LYS A 98 -3.97 -9.19 -15.06
C LYS A 98 -3.94 -10.64 -15.53
N GLU A 99 -2.81 -11.10 -16.08
CA GLU A 99 -2.63 -12.49 -16.50
C GLU A 99 -2.56 -13.44 -15.31
N ARG A 100 -1.88 -13.05 -14.24
CA ARG A 100 -1.82 -13.82 -13.00
C ARG A 100 -3.21 -13.92 -12.37
N LEU A 101 -3.99 -12.85 -12.37
CA LEU A 101 -5.36 -12.85 -11.87
C LEU A 101 -6.25 -13.88 -12.60
N LYS A 102 -6.09 -14.06 -13.91
CA LYS A 102 -6.83 -15.11 -14.67
C LYS A 102 -6.55 -16.52 -14.18
N THR A 103 -5.36 -16.76 -13.63
CA THR A 103 -4.95 -18.05 -13.06
C THR A 103 -5.35 -18.22 -11.59
N ALA A 104 -5.87 -17.17 -10.95
CA ALA A 104 -6.25 -17.21 -9.55
C ALA A 104 -7.44 -18.18 -9.32
N PRO A 105 -7.53 -18.77 -8.12
CA PRO A 105 -8.73 -19.49 -7.70
C PRO A 105 -9.89 -18.51 -7.66
N GLY A 106 -10.90 -18.74 -8.51
CA GLY A 106 -12.11 -17.95 -8.53
C GLY A 106 -13.32 -18.86 -8.59
N PHE A 107 -14.51 -18.27 -8.43
CA PHE A 107 -15.77 -18.98 -8.30
C PHE A 107 -16.86 -18.26 -9.11
N ASP A 108 -17.93 -18.99 -9.41
CA ASP A 108 -19.06 -18.45 -10.15
C ASP A 108 -19.96 -17.64 -9.22
N LYS A 109 -20.58 -16.59 -9.78
CA LYS A 109 -21.53 -15.73 -9.05
C LYS A 109 -22.72 -16.48 -8.45
N ASP A 110 -23.05 -17.64 -9.03
CA ASP A 110 -24.18 -18.49 -8.62
C ASP A 110 -23.74 -19.68 -7.76
N ALA A 111 -22.43 -19.85 -7.51
CA ALA A 111 -21.86 -20.97 -6.76
C ALA A 111 -20.72 -20.50 -5.83
N TRP A 112 -21.10 -19.81 -4.74
CA TRP A 112 -20.15 -19.28 -3.78
C TRP A 112 -19.55 -20.40 -2.92
N PRO A 113 -18.22 -20.39 -2.70
CA PRO A 113 -17.58 -21.36 -1.81
C PRO A 113 -17.94 -21.08 -0.35
N ASP A 114 -17.72 -22.06 0.52
CA ASP A 114 -17.69 -21.81 1.96
C ASP A 114 -16.43 -21.00 2.29
N MET A 115 -16.56 -19.68 2.31
CA MET A 115 -15.45 -18.76 2.56
C MET A 115 -14.94 -18.78 4.01
N SER A 116 -15.66 -19.49 4.90
CA SER A 116 -15.24 -19.72 6.27
C SER A 116 -14.38 -20.97 6.44
N ASP A 117 -14.31 -21.82 5.40
CA ASP A 117 -13.43 -22.99 5.39
C ASP A 117 -11.96 -22.56 5.42
N MET A 118 -11.21 -23.09 6.40
CA MET A 118 -9.81 -22.72 6.59
C MET A 118 -8.91 -23.20 5.45
N GLY A 119 -9.23 -24.33 4.82
CA GLY A 119 -8.45 -24.84 3.68
C GLY A 119 -8.57 -23.93 2.47
N TRP A 120 -9.80 -23.51 2.16
CA TRP A 120 -10.08 -22.55 1.10
C TRP A 120 -9.41 -21.19 1.38
N ALA A 121 -9.60 -20.63 2.59
CA ALA A 121 -9.00 -19.37 3.00
C ALA A 121 -7.46 -19.40 2.89
N SER A 122 -6.82 -20.48 3.37
CA SER A 122 -5.37 -20.67 3.26
C SER A 122 -4.89 -20.69 1.80
N GLY A 123 -5.67 -21.28 0.89
CA GLY A 123 -5.36 -21.30 -0.54
C GLY A 123 -5.36 -19.91 -1.16
N ILE A 124 -6.37 -19.09 -0.84
CA ILE A 124 -6.48 -17.70 -1.29
C ILE A 124 -5.30 -16.88 -0.75
N HIS A 125 -5.05 -16.93 0.56
CA HIS A 125 -3.95 -16.20 1.18
C HIS A 125 -2.58 -16.57 0.60
N SER A 126 -2.37 -17.87 0.32
CA SER A 126 -1.14 -18.37 -0.31
C SER A 126 -0.96 -17.82 -1.73
N PHE A 127 -2.04 -17.73 -2.52
CA PHE A 127 -1.97 -17.14 -3.86
C PHE A 127 -1.58 -15.67 -3.82
N TYR A 128 -2.15 -14.90 -2.89
CA TYR A 128 -1.88 -13.46 -2.76
C TYR A 128 -0.65 -13.12 -1.90
N GLY A 129 0.00 -14.12 -1.27
CA GLY A 129 1.16 -13.91 -0.40
C GLY A 129 0.82 -13.11 0.86
N THR A 130 -0.39 -13.29 1.40
CA THR A 130 -0.93 -12.55 2.55
C THR A 130 -1.04 -13.46 3.78
N ASP A 131 -1.12 -12.87 4.97
CA ASP A 131 -1.14 -13.61 6.24
C ASP A 131 -2.53 -13.50 6.88
N PRO A 132 -3.29 -14.59 7.03
CA PRO A 132 -4.64 -14.55 7.61
C PRO A 132 -4.66 -14.09 9.08
N GLN A 133 -3.52 -14.15 9.78
CA GLN A 133 -3.41 -13.71 11.17
C GLN A 133 -3.00 -12.23 11.30
N ARG A 134 -2.58 -11.59 10.20
CA ARG A 134 -2.17 -10.18 10.22
C ARG A 134 -3.38 -9.27 9.98
N SER A 135 -3.92 -8.70 11.05
CA SER A 135 -4.95 -7.66 10.94
C SER A 135 -4.40 -6.37 10.30
N GLY A 136 -5.05 -5.89 9.23
CA GLY A 136 -4.87 -4.52 8.71
C GLY A 136 -4.09 -4.38 7.40
N ALA A 137 -4.27 -3.22 6.75
CA ALA A 137 -3.61 -2.82 5.50
C ALA A 137 -2.07 -2.86 5.64
N PRO A 138 -1.33 -3.10 4.55
CA PRO A 138 0.12 -3.18 4.58
C PRO A 138 0.72 -1.88 5.09
N THR A 139 1.44 -1.97 6.21
CA THR A 139 2.27 -0.88 6.71
C THR A 139 3.46 -0.74 5.75
N MET A 140 3.55 0.35 4.99
CA MET A 140 4.88 0.79 4.52
C MET A 140 5.65 1.25 5.76
N GLY A 141 6.41 0.34 6.37
CA GLY A 141 7.47 0.73 7.29
C GLY A 141 8.52 1.54 6.50
N PRO A 142 9.19 2.51 7.12
CA PRO A 142 10.34 3.17 6.50
C PRO A 142 11.47 2.13 6.35
N GLY A 143 11.53 1.44 5.20
CA GLY A 143 12.58 0.43 4.98
C GLY A 143 12.41 -0.59 3.87
N SER A 144 11.35 -0.59 3.05
CA SER A 144 11.27 -1.47 1.87
C SER A 144 12.23 -1.00 0.76
N THR A 145 13.48 -1.44 0.82
CA THR A 145 14.37 -1.39 -0.35
C THR A 145 13.80 -2.31 -1.43
N MET A 146 13.53 -1.74 -2.61
CA MET A 146 13.23 -2.47 -3.83
C MET A 146 14.33 -3.50 -4.12
N ALA A 147 14.06 -4.78 -3.89
CA ALA A 147 14.81 -5.86 -4.49
C ALA A 147 14.30 -6.05 -5.92
N GLY A 148 14.89 -5.37 -6.90
CA GLY A 148 14.45 -5.52 -8.29
C GLY A 148 15.08 -4.62 -9.35
N MET A 149 15.90 -3.63 -9.00
CA MET A 149 16.66 -2.85 -9.99
C MET A 149 18.13 -3.27 -9.98
N SER A 150 18.41 -4.43 -10.57
CA SER A 150 19.75 -4.77 -11.03
C SER A 150 20.07 -3.96 -12.28
N GLY A 151 20.80 -2.87 -12.12
CA GLY A 151 21.16 -1.97 -13.22
C GLY A 151 22.37 -1.09 -12.90
N GLY A 152 23.55 -1.70 -12.84
CA GLY A 152 24.86 -1.08 -13.11
C GLY A 152 25.24 0.18 -12.33
N VAL A 153 25.84 0.01 -11.14
CA VAL A 153 26.80 1.00 -10.64
C VAL A 153 28.20 0.59 -11.07
N GLY A 154 28.72 1.30 -12.08
CA GLY A 154 30.10 1.21 -12.51
C GLY A 154 31.04 1.62 -11.38
N ALA A 155 32.11 0.84 -11.22
CA ALA A 155 33.26 1.19 -10.39
C ALA A 155 33.87 2.51 -10.90
N GLY A 156 33.94 3.51 -10.01
CA GLY A 156 34.62 4.77 -10.24
C GLY A 156 35.50 5.10 -9.05
N SER A 157 36.75 4.66 -9.10
CA SER A 157 37.85 5.06 -8.23
C SER A 157 38.18 6.54 -8.40
N ALA A 158 38.44 7.26 -7.30
CA ALA A 158 39.30 8.45 -7.16
C ALA A 158 38.87 9.21 -5.89
N MET A 159 39.69 9.79 -5.02
CA MET A 159 41.14 9.83 -4.84
C MET A 159 41.30 10.57 -3.51
N GLY A 160 42.04 9.99 -2.56
CA GLY A 160 42.50 10.71 -1.38
C GLY A 160 43.72 11.55 -1.74
N SER A 161 43.79 12.76 -1.21
CA SER A 161 45.03 13.52 -1.05
C SER A 161 44.82 14.59 0.02
N GLY A 162 45.64 14.51 1.07
CA GLY A 162 45.69 15.50 2.13
C GLY A 162 46.77 16.56 1.93
N MET A 163 46.96 17.31 3.01
CA MET A 163 48.14 18.09 3.42
C MET A 163 48.37 19.48 2.79
N GLY A 164 48.58 20.47 3.65
CA GLY A 164 49.04 21.81 3.26
C GLY A 164 49.19 22.76 4.45
N SER A 165 50.36 22.70 5.09
CA SER A 165 50.81 23.39 6.30
C SER A 165 50.94 24.92 6.15
N SER A 166 50.87 25.65 7.28
CA SER A 166 51.79 26.79 7.50
C SER A 166 52.06 27.01 8.99
N MET A 167 53.34 26.81 9.36
CA MET A 167 53.96 27.35 10.56
C MET A 167 54.32 28.82 10.29
N GLY A 168 54.12 29.69 11.28
CA GLY A 168 54.62 31.07 11.30
C GLY A 168 54.85 31.51 12.73
N ALA A 169 56.11 31.78 13.06
CA ALA A 169 56.62 32.04 14.40
C ALA A 169 56.51 33.52 14.82
N GLY A 170 56.43 33.74 16.13
CA GLY A 170 57.07 34.83 16.88
C GLY A 170 56.46 36.24 16.80
N SER A 171 56.07 36.80 17.95
CA SER A 171 56.87 37.85 18.62
C SER A 171 56.26 38.23 19.97
N ALA A 172 57.12 38.74 20.85
CA ALA A 172 56.91 39.05 22.25
C ALA A 172 56.45 40.50 22.51
N GLY A 173 55.95 40.73 23.73
CA GLY A 173 55.77 42.05 24.37
C GLY A 173 54.29 42.33 24.69
N GLY A 174 53.86 42.77 25.87
CA GLY A 174 54.52 43.09 27.13
C GLY A 174 53.46 43.60 28.13
N THR A 175 53.66 43.25 29.41
CA THR A 175 53.34 44.01 30.64
C THR A 175 52.00 44.73 30.88
N GLY A 176 51.39 44.40 32.04
CA GLY A 176 50.66 45.31 32.93
C GLY A 176 49.13 45.21 32.82
N GLY A 177 48.32 45.15 33.86
CA GLY A 177 48.50 45.22 35.31
C GLY A 177 47.11 45.34 35.99
N GLY A 178 47.02 45.09 37.30
CA GLY A 178 45.89 45.48 38.17
C GLY A 178 44.74 44.45 38.24
N ALA A 179 44.50 43.73 39.34
CA ALA A 179 44.13 44.12 40.71
C ALA A 179 42.62 44.40 40.93
N GLY A 180 42.06 43.74 41.94
CA GLY A 180 40.83 44.09 42.67
C GLY A 180 39.66 43.12 42.42
N SER A 181 39.32 42.21 43.35
CA SER A 181 38.45 42.39 44.54
C SER A 181 37.10 43.05 44.17
N SER A 182 35.92 42.48 44.42
CA SER A 182 35.48 41.64 45.55
C SER A 182 34.29 40.78 45.14
#